data_AF-A0A967Q2R5-F1
#
_entry.id   AF-A0A967Q2R5-F1
#
_cell.length_a   1.000
_cell.length_b   1.000
_cell.length_c   1.000
_cell.angle_alpha   90.00
_cell.angle_beta   90.00
_cell.angle_gamma   90.00
#
_symmetry.space_group_name_H-M   'P 1'
#
loop_
_entity.id
_entity.type
_entity.pdbx_description
1 polymer ?
#
loop_
_entity_poly.entity_id
_entity_poly.type
_entity_poly.pdbx_seq_one_letter_code
_entity_poly.pdbx_strand_id
1 'polypeptide(L)' 'IRRFTSLAERLPPKKVVELLNDYFTRMIEVVTRHDGVVDKLMGDSIMALFGVPFPDVNDAMQSVR' A
#
# COMPACT_ATOMS: atom_id res chain seq x y z
N ILE A 1 5.97 0.64 -6.50
CA ILE A 1 7.43 0.47 -6.26
C ILE A 1 8.18 0.96 -7.51
N ARG A 2 9.10 1.93 -7.40
CA ARG A 2 9.77 2.48 -8.61
C ARG A 2 10.50 1.37 -9.39
N ARG A 3 10.21 1.27 -10.70
CA ARG A 3 10.77 0.25 -11.62
C ARG A 3 10.44 -1.22 -11.26
N PHE A 4 9.28 -1.45 -10.63
CA PHE A 4 8.83 -2.80 -10.29
C PHE A 4 8.85 -3.79 -11.46
N THR A 5 8.35 -3.37 -12.64
CA THR A 5 8.30 -4.23 -13.84
C THR A 5 9.66 -4.81 -14.20
N SER A 6 10.70 -3.96 -14.27
CA SER A 6 12.07 -4.40 -14.58
C SER A 6 12.70 -5.27 -13.49
N LEU A 7 12.25 -5.11 -12.23
CA LEU A 7 12.70 -5.94 -11.11
C LEU A 7 12.02 -7.32 -11.16
N ALA A 8 10.72 -7.36 -11.44
CA ALA A 8 9.92 -8.57 -11.55
C ALA A 8 10.37 -9.48 -12.70
N GLU A 9 10.81 -8.89 -13.83
CA GLU A 9 11.35 -9.62 -14.98
C GLU A 9 12.68 -10.33 -14.70
N ARG A 10 13.44 -9.88 -13.68
CA ARG A 10 14.78 -10.40 -13.36
C ARG A 10 14.78 -11.35 -12.16
N LEU A 11 13.71 -11.39 -11.39
CA LEU A 11 13.60 -12.18 -10.17
C LEU A 11 12.76 -13.44 -10.41
N PRO A 12 13.09 -14.56 -9.75
CA PRO A 12 12.20 -15.71 -9.69
C PRO A 12 10.82 -15.29 -9.14
N PRO A 13 9.70 -15.83 -9.65
CA PRO A 13 8.35 -15.44 -9.22
C PRO A 13 8.14 -15.46 -7.70
N LYS A 14 8.70 -16.46 -7.01
CA LYS A 14 8.65 -16.57 -5.55
C LYS A 14 9.28 -15.36 -4.85
N LYS A 15 10.41 -14.86 -5.36
CA LYS A 15 11.11 -13.71 -4.80
C LYS A 15 10.34 -12.40 -5.04
N VAL A 16 9.62 -12.28 -6.15
CA VAL A 16 8.75 -11.14 -6.41
C VAL A 16 7.58 -11.12 -5.42
N VAL A 17 6.97 -12.28 -5.15
CA VAL A 17 5.87 -12.39 -4.17
C VAL A 17 6.35 -12.08 -2.75
N GLU A 18 7.50 -12.61 -2.34
CA GLU A 18 8.11 -12.30 -1.02
C GLU A 18 8.34 -10.78 -0.87
N LEU A 19 8.91 -10.13 -1.88
CA LEU A 19 9.14 -8.69 -1.87
C LEU A 19 7.83 -7.89 -1.78
N LEU A 20 6.81 -8.29 -2.54
CA LEU A 20 5.51 -7.63 -2.53
C LEU A 20 4.83 -7.77 -1.16
N ASN A 21 4.86 -8.96 -0.57
CA ASN A 21 4.28 -9.20 0.74
C ASN A 21 4.96 -8.35 1.82
N ASP A 22 6.30 -8.31 1.84
CA ASP A 22 7.06 -7.47 2.78
C ASP A 22 6.72 -5.98 2.62
N TYR A 23 6.58 -5.52 1.38
CA TYR A 23 6.16 -4.14 1.08
C TYR A 23 4.73 -3.87 1.57
N PHE A 24 3.79 -4.76 1.25
CA PHE A 24 2.39 -4.61 1.62
C PHE A 24 2.20 -4.61 3.14
N THR A 25 2.87 -5.49 3.88
CA THR A 25 2.81 -5.51 5.34
C THR A 25 3.19 -4.16 5.94
N ARG A 26 4.32 -3.59 5.52
CA ARG A 26 4.78 -2.28 6.04
C ARG A 26 3.84 -1.15 5.67
N MET A 27 3.30 -1.16 4.46
CA MET A 27 2.40 -0.10 4.00
C MET A 27 1.03 -0.19 4.65
N ILE A 28 0.49 -1.40 4.87
CA ILE A 28 -0.76 -1.62 5.60
C ILE A 28 -0.63 -1.07 7.02
N GLU A 29 0.48 -1.33 7.70
CA GLU A 29 0.76 -0.78 9.04
C GLU A 29 0.77 0.76 9.07
N VAL A 30 1.33 1.40 8.04
CA VAL A 30 1.32 2.87 7.93
C VAL A 30 -0.11 3.36 7.71
N VAL A 31 -0.82 2.80 6.74
CA VAL A 31 -2.21 3.20 6.42
C VAL A 31 -3.11 3.07 7.64
N THR A 32 -3.04 1.94 8.35
CA THR A 32 -3.84 1.72 9.56
C THR A 32 -3.44 2.62 10.73
N ARG A 33 -2.16 3.00 10.87
CA ARG A 33 -1.72 3.97 11.89
C ARG A 33 -2.31 5.36 11.67
N HIS A 34 -2.68 5.69 10.44
CA HIS A 34 -3.25 6.98 10.07
C HIS A 34 -4.77 6.89 9.84
N ASP A 35 -5.45 5.90 10.44
CA ASP A 35 -6.90 5.69 10.34
C ASP A 35 -7.41 5.45 8.91
N GLY A 36 -6.51 5.05 8.00
CA GLY A 36 -6.86 4.63 6.66
C GLY A 36 -7.21 3.15 6.59
N VAL A 37 -7.95 2.79 5.54
CA VAL A 37 -8.32 1.43 5.17
C VAL A 37 -7.69 1.10 3.82
N VAL A 38 -7.00 -0.03 3.74
CA VAL A 38 -6.52 -0.54 2.46
C VAL A 38 -7.67 -1.20 1.71
N ASP A 39 -8.05 -0.65 0.56
CA ASP A 39 -9.10 -1.21 -0.30
C ASP A 39 -8.53 -2.26 -1.26
N LYS A 40 -7.39 -1.95 -1.90
CA LYS A 40 -6.82 -2.78 -2.97
C LYS A 40 -5.30 -2.83 -2.96
N LEU A 41 -4.78 -4.00 -3.32
CA LEU A 41 -3.38 -4.26 -3.65
C LEU A 41 -3.29 -4.55 -5.15
N MET A 42 -2.53 -3.75 -5.89
CA MET A 42 -2.46 -3.82 -7.36
C MET A 42 -1.01 -3.79 -7.83
N GLY A 43 -0.41 -4.98 -7.99
CA GLY A 43 0.97 -5.11 -8.44
C GLY A 43 1.92 -4.39 -7.48
N ASP A 44 2.42 -3.22 -7.88
CA ASP A 44 3.35 -2.41 -7.10
C ASP A 44 2.71 -1.19 -6.42
N SER A 45 1.38 -1.11 -6.48
CA SER A 45 0.57 0.00 -5.99
C SER A 45 -0.41 -0.47 -4.91
N ILE A 46 -0.74 0.44 -3.99
CA ILE A 46 -1.70 0.22 -2.90
C ILE A 46 -2.72 1.35 -2.96
N MET A 47 -3.99 1.01 -2.84
CA MET A 47 -5.07 1.98 -2.69
C MET A 47 -5.52 2.00 -1.24
N ALA A 48 -5.31 3.14 -0.60
CA ALA A 48 -5.79 3.43 0.74
C ALA A 48 -6.89 4.48 0.67
N LEU A 49 -7.93 4.28 1.46
CA LEU A 49 -9.04 5.20 1.63
C LEU A 49 -9.01 5.73 3.06
N PHE A 50 -9.26 7.01 3.24
CA PHE A 50 -9.33 7.67 4.54
C PHE A 50 -10.72 8.34 4.64
N GLY A 51 -11.31 8.43 5.83
CA GLY A 51 -12.64 9.01 6.00
C GLY A 51 -13.81 8.14 5.56
N VAL A 52 -13.60 6.82 5.49
CA VAL A 52 -14.65 5.85 5.12
C VAL A 52 -14.84 4.78 6.19
N PRO A 53 -16.09 4.36 6.47
CA PRO A 53 -17.35 4.86 5.91
C PRO A 53 -17.81 6.19 6.54
N PHE A 54 -17.11 6.68 7.56
CA PHE A 54 -17.44 7.89 8.31
C PHE A 54 -16.41 8.99 8.01
N PRO A 55 -16.82 10.12 7.42
CA PRO A 55 -15.91 11.24 7.14
C PRO A 55 -15.41 11.90 8.44
N ASP A 56 -14.13 12.24 8.48
CA ASP A 56 -13.53 13.08 9.53
C ASP A 56 -13.05 14.40 8.92
N VAL A 57 -13.05 15.49 9.70
CA VAL A 57 -12.55 16.78 9.24
C VAL A 57 -11.05 16.74 8.89
N ASN A 58 -10.33 15.73 9.39
CA ASN A 58 -8.89 15.54 9.22
C ASN A 58 -8.50 14.54 8.12
N ASP A 59 -9.44 14.00 7.34
CA ASP A 59 -9.17 12.96 6.34
C ASP A 59 -8.04 13.34 5.36
N ALA A 60 -8.05 14.61 4.89
CA ALA A 60 -7.02 15.14 4.00
C ALA A 60 -5.64 15.14 4.68
N MET A 61 -5.57 15.51 5.96
CA MET A 61 -4.33 15.53 6.74
C MET A 61 -3.81 14.12 7.04
N GLN A 62 -4.70 13.15 7.26
CA GLN A 62 -4.32 11.77 7.51
C GLN A 62 -3.78 11.06 6.25
N SER A 63 -4.25 11.44 5.07
CA SER A 63 -3.81 10.85 3.79
C SER A 63 -2.37 11.20 3.36
N VAL A 64 -1.79 12.26 3.92
CA VAL A 64 -0.46 12.79 3.53
C VAL A 64 0.60 12.69 4.63
N ARG A 65 0.23 12.15 5.80
CA ARG A 65 1.10 12.06 6.98
C ARG A 65 1.87 10.75 7.02
#